data_AF-A0A359BE87-F1
#
_entry.id   AF-A0A359BE87-F1
#
_cell.length_a   1.000
_cell.length_b   1.000
_cell.length_c   1.000
_cell.angle_alpha   90.00
_cell.angle_beta   90.00
_cell.angle_gamma   90.00
#
_symmetry.space_group_name_H-M   'P 1'
#
loop_
_entity.id
_entity.type
_entity.pdbx_description
1 polymer ?
#
loop_
_entity_poly.entity_id
_entity_poly.type
_entity_poly.pdbx_seq_one_letter_code
_entity_poly.pdbx_strand_id
1 'polypeptide(L)'
;MTDITITESAQHYLEGLLEKQNVEGIGVRLFVSQPGTMYAETCLAYCRPGEEKPEDEWFECDNFIAFLDQPSLPYLDEAVVDYVADKLGGQLTIKAPKAKQPAVAFDGPVEQQIVEILTSEINPGLAAHGGEVRLIRLEEEIAVLQFGGGCQGCSAVDMTLKDGVEKTLMDRIPDLKGVRDVTDHSQREKAYYR
;
A
#
# COMPACT_ATOMS: atom_id res chain seq x y z
N MET A 1 -7.07 -9.00 12.55
CA MET A 1 -5.75 -9.62 12.54
C MET A 1 -5.59 -10.22 11.16
N THR A 2 -4.72 -9.64 10.35
CA THR A 2 -4.39 -10.12 9.00
C THR A 2 -3.69 -11.47 9.11
N ASP A 3 -4.09 -12.45 8.31
CA ASP A 3 -3.47 -13.77 8.33
C ASP A 3 -2.15 -13.72 7.55
N ILE A 4 -1.05 -13.48 8.25
CA ILE A 4 0.30 -13.43 7.66
C ILE A 4 1.20 -14.47 8.33
N THR A 5 2.02 -15.13 7.52
CA THR A 5 3.00 -16.11 7.99
C THR A 5 4.41 -15.66 7.63
N ILE A 6 5.29 -15.59 8.64
CA ILE A 6 6.74 -15.52 8.45
C ILE A 6 7.33 -16.85 8.92
N THR A 7 7.78 -17.68 7.98
CA THR A 7 8.27 -19.04 8.30
C THR A 7 9.51 -19.01 9.19
N GLU A 8 9.75 -20.07 9.96
CA GLU A 8 10.96 -20.19 10.80
C GLU A 8 12.26 -19.99 9.99
N SER A 9 12.31 -20.52 8.76
CA SER A 9 13.45 -20.33 7.86
C SER A 9 13.65 -18.87 7.47
N ALA A 10 12.55 -18.13 7.21
CA ALA A 10 12.61 -16.70 6.94
C ALA A 10 13.01 -15.90 8.19
N GLN A 11 12.47 -16.21 9.37
CA GLN A 11 12.84 -15.54 10.61
C GLN A 11 14.34 -15.67 10.90
N HIS A 12 14.86 -16.90 10.85
CA HIS A 12 16.31 -17.14 11.06
C HIS A 12 17.19 -16.42 10.02
N TYR A 13 16.75 -16.38 8.75
CA TYR A 13 17.48 -15.64 7.72
C TYR A 13 17.47 -14.12 7.98
N LEU A 14 16.30 -13.57 8.32
CA LEU A 14 16.13 -12.15 8.61
C LEU A 14 16.90 -11.72 9.86
N GLU A 15 16.88 -12.52 10.93
CA GLU A 15 17.69 -12.32 12.13
C GLU A 15 19.17 -12.16 11.77
N GLY A 16 19.73 -13.08 10.97
CA GLY A 16 21.12 -12.99 10.55
C GLY A 16 21.43 -11.78 9.63
N LEU A 17 20.44 -11.18 8.98
CA LEU A 17 20.60 -9.91 8.27
C LEU A 17 20.56 -8.71 9.22
N LEU A 18 19.70 -8.75 10.23
CA LEU A 18 19.52 -7.71 11.24
C LEU A 18 20.75 -7.61 12.16
N GLU A 19 21.31 -8.75 12.59
CA GLU A 19 22.55 -8.79 13.40
C GLU A 19 23.71 -8.05 12.70
N LYS A 20 23.82 -8.20 11.37
CA LYS A 20 24.85 -7.54 10.56
C LYS A 20 24.68 -6.02 10.49
N GLN A 21 23.49 -5.51 10.79
CA GLN A 21 23.27 -4.06 10.85
C GLN A 21 23.88 -3.44 12.11
N ASN A 22 24.14 -4.25 13.15
CA ASN A 22 24.73 -3.80 14.41
C ASN A 22 23.96 -2.63 15.05
N VAL A 23 22.62 -2.72 15.02
CA VAL A 23 21.70 -1.75 15.62
C VAL A 23 20.80 -2.53 16.58
N GLU A 24 20.84 -2.17 17.86
CA GLU A 24 19.98 -2.78 18.88
C GLU A 24 18.50 -2.43 18.61
N GLY A 25 17.61 -3.41 18.72
CA GLY A 25 16.18 -3.22 18.50
C GLY A 25 15.77 -3.00 17.03
N ILE A 26 16.67 -3.21 16.07
CA ILE A 26 16.32 -3.15 14.65
C ILE A 26 15.37 -4.30 14.28
N GLY A 27 14.31 -3.96 13.56
CA GLY A 27 13.36 -4.91 13.01
C GLY A 27 13.28 -4.82 11.49
N VAL A 28 12.21 -5.39 10.95
CA VAL A 28 11.84 -5.25 9.53
C VAL A 28 10.45 -4.62 9.43
N ARG A 29 10.20 -3.89 8.35
CA ARG A 29 8.89 -3.34 8.05
C ARG A 29 8.41 -3.87 6.71
N LEU A 30 7.24 -4.50 6.72
CA LEU A 30 6.58 -5.07 5.55
C LEU A 30 5.47 -4.13 5.06
N PHE A 31 5.46 -3.87 3.77
CA PHE A 31 4.44 -3.02 3.14
C PHE A 31 4.21 -3.44 1.69
N VAL A 32 3.10 -3.00 1.12
CA VAL A 32 2.81 -3.17 -0.31
C VAL A 32 2.88 -1.80 -0.97
N SER A 33 3.75 -1.65 -1.97
CA SER A 33 3.76 -0.46 -2.83
C SER A 33 2.62 -0.58 -3.84
N GLN A 34 1.92 0.53 -4.14
CA GLN A 34 0.78 0.58 -5.06
C GLN A 34 -0.24 -0.56 -4.85
N PRO A 35 -0.72 -0.76 -3.61
CA PRO A 35 -1.53 -1.91 -3.26
C PRO A 35 -2.88 -1.94 -3.98
N GLY A 36 -3.28 -3.11 -4.44
CA GLY A 36 -4.51 -3.31 -5.19
C GLY A 36 -4.44 -2.95 -6.67
N THR A 37 -3.24 -2.67 -7.18
CA THR A 37 -2.99 -2.44 -8.60
C THR A 37 -2.20 -3.59 -9.22
N MET A 38 -2.15 -3.66 -10.55
CA MET A 38 -1.30 -4.63 -11.25
C MET A 38 0.21 -4.44 -11.00
N TYR A 39 0.59 -3.24 -10.57
CA TYR A 39 1.95 -2.82 -10.23
C TYR A 39 2.30 -3.04 -8.77
N ALA A 40 1.42 -3.68 -7.98
CA ALA A 40 1.69 -3.86 -6.57
C ALA A 40 2.97 -4.69 -6.35
N GLU A 41 3.85 -4.20 -5.49
CA GLU A 41 5.04 -4.91 -5.06
C GLU A 41 5.03 -5.08 -3.55
N THR A 42 5.28 -6.29 -3.07
CA THR A 42 5.47 -6.52 -1.64
C THR A 42 6.93 -6.24 -1.29
N CYS A 43 7.13 -5.31 -0.37
CA CYS A 43 8.42 -4.78 -0.01
C CYS A 43 8.73 -5.05 1.45
N LEU A 44 9.99 -5.38 1.74
CA LEU A 44 10.54 -5.49 3.08
C LEU A 44 11.69 -4.49 3.20
N ALA A 45 11.68 -3.70 4.26
CA ALA A 45 12.75 -2.75 4.59
C ALA A 45 13.25 -2.98 6.01
N TYR A 46 14.48 -2.57 6.31
CA TYR A 46 14.93 -2.45 7.69
C TYR A 46 14.14 -1.35 8.39
N CYS A 47 13.85 -1.55 9.67
CA CYS A 47 13.18 -0.59 10.52
C CYS A 47 14.01 -0.38 11.78
N ARG A 48 14.70 0.76 11.88
CA ARG A 48 15.45 1.09 13.09
C ARG A 48 14.49 1.56 14.20
N PRO A 49 14.89 1.46 15.48
CA PRO A 49 14.05 1.96 16.57
C PRO A 49 13.63 3.42 16.36
N GLY A 50 12.33 3.68 16.41
CA GLY A 50 11.72 4.98 16.18
C GLY A 50 11.36 5.28 14.71
N GLU A 51 11.64 4.37 13.77
CA GLU A 51 11.20 4.48 12.37
C GLU A 51 9.86 3.75 12.12
N GLU A 52 9.37 2.98 13.09
CA GLU A 52 8.03 2.38 13.05
C GLU A 52 6.94 3.47 13.08
N LYS A 53 5.82 3.23 12.40
CA LYS A 53 4.68 4.15 12.47
C LYS A 53 3.77 3.79 13.63
N PRO A 54 3.10 4.78 14.27
CA PRO A 54 2.18 4.53 15.37
C PRO A 54 1.03 3.59 14.99
N GLU A 55 0.65 3.54 13.72
CA GLU A 55 -0.42 2.70 13.22
C GLU A 55 0.04 1.30 12.81
N ASP A 56 1.34 1.02 12.72
CA ASP A 56 1.85 -0.27 12.28
C ASP A 56 1.40 -1.40 13.23
N GLU A 57 0.99 -2.54 12.68
CA GLU A 57 0.72 -3.74 13.47
C GLU A 57 2.03 -4.48 13.77
N TRP A 58 2.20 -4.91 15.02
CA TRP A 58 3.42 -5.58 15.46
C TRP A 58 3.23 -7.08 15.31
N PHE A 59 4.15 -7.70 14.58
CA PHE A 59 4.26 -9.14 14.44
C PHE A 59 5.52 -9.61 15.18
N GLU A 60 5.33 -10.28 16.31
CA GLU A 60 6.43 -10.83 17.12
C GLU A 60 7.06 -12.03 16.40
N CYS A 61 8.35 -11.90 16.06
CA CYS A 61 9.21 -13.01 15.66
C CYS A 61 10.07 -13.41 16.86
N ASP A 62 10.81 -14.53 16.74
CA ASP A 62 11.59 -15.07 17.85
C ASP A 62 12.58 -14.06 18.47
N ASN A 63 13.32 -13.33 17.63
CA ASN A 63 14.42 -12.45 18.07
C ASN A 63 14.33 -11.01 17.53
N PHE A 64 13.24 -10.66 16.84
CA PHE A 64 13.02 -9.31 16.31
C PHE A 64 11.52 -9.05 16.14
N ILE A 65 11.16 -7.81 15.86
CA ILE A 65 9.77 -7.43 15.53
C ILE A 65 9.68 -7.16 14.03
N ALA A 66 8.65 -7.70 13.39
CA ALA A 66 8.23 -7.30 12.07
C ALA A 66 7.05 -6.32 12.17
N PHE A 67 7.20 -5.12 11.63
CA PHE A 67 6.16 -4.10 11.59
C PHE A 67 5.36 -4.22 10.28
N LEU A 68 4.05 -4.28 10.37
CA LEU A 68 3.15 -4.37 9.23
C LEU A 68 2.51 -2.99 8.97
N ASP A 69 2.76 -2.41 7.80
CA ASP A 69 2.19 -1.13 7.41
C ASP A 69 0.65 -1.21 7.38
N GLN A 70 -0.03 -0.39 8.19
CA GLN A 70 -1.48 -0.44 8.36
C GLN A 70 -2.26 -0.37 7.03
N PRO A 71 -1.95 0.56 6.11
CA PRO A 71 -2.59 0.59 4.79
C PRO A 71 -2.40 -0.68 3.95
N SER A 72 -1.35 -1.45 4.22
CA SER A 72 -1.00 -2.67 3.50
C SER A 72 -1.69 -3.91 4.07
N LEU A 73 -2.21 -3.87 5.30
CA LEU A 73 -2.79 -5.03 6.00
C LEU A 73 -3.87 -5.78 5.20
N PRO A 74 -4.83 -5.13 4.50
CA PRO A 74 -5.82 -5.86 3.71
C PRO A 74 -5.22 -6.63 2.53
N TYR A 75 -4.07 -6.18 2.04
CA TYR A 75 -3.37 -6.69 0.87
C TYR A 75 -2.32 -7.75 1.22
N LEU A 76 -1.88 -7.75 2.48
CA LEU A 76 -0.98 -8.72 3.08
C LEU A 76 -1.72 -9.92 3.68
N ASP A 77 -3.05 -9.96 3.59
CA ASP A 77 -3.83 -11.09 4.04
C ASP A 77 -3.53 -12.33 3.19
N GLU A 78 -3.27 -13.45 3.88
CA GLU A 78 -2.71 -14.70 3.36
C GLU A 78 -1.28 -14.56 2.80
N ALA A 79 -0.54 -13.53 3.20
CA ALA A 79 0.85 -13.39 2.77
C ALA A 79 1.77 -14.39 3.48
N VAL A 80 2.73 -14.93 2.73
CA VAL A 80 3.77 -15.82 3.23
C VAL A 80 5.14 -15.25 2.90
N VAL A 81 5.93 -14.96 3.94
CA VAL A 81 7.35 -14.66 3.86
C VAL A 81 8.11 -15.94 4.14
N ASP A 82 8.86 -16.42 3.14
CA ASP A 82 9.60 -17.67 3.22
C ASP A 82 11.02 -17.53 2.69
N TYR A 83 11.95 -18.29 3.25
CA TYR A 83 13.32 -18.38 2.77
C TYR A 83 13.62 -19.81 2.33
N VAL A 84 13.99 -19.95 1.05
CA VAL A 84 14.37 -21.22 0.47
C VAL A 84 15.87 -21.23 0.23
N ALA A 85 16.59 -22.03 1.00
CA ALA A 85 18.02 -22.22 0.82
C ALA A 85 18.32 -23.00 -0.47
N ASP A 86 19.32 -22.56 -1.22
CA ASP A 86 19.86 -23.27 -2.38
C ASP A 86 21.40 -23.24 -2.38
N LYS A 87 22.01 -23.82 -3.42
CA LYS A 87 23.47 -23.90 -3.55
C LYS A 87 24.16 -22.53 -3.72
N LEU A 88 23.41 -21.46 -3.99
CA LEU A 88 23.92 -20.12 -4.26
C LEU A 88 23.66 -19.15 -3.09
N GLY A 89 23.13 -19.63 -1.96
CA GLY A 89 22.85 -18.80 -0.79
C GLY A 89 21.38 -18.49 -0.56
N GLY A 90 20.48 -19.18 -1.29
CA GLY A 90 19.04 -19.14 -1.08
C GLY A 90 18.36 -17.84 -1.48
N GLN A 91 17.03 -17.85 -1.42
CA GLN A 91 16.20 -16.72 -1.80
C GLN A 91 15.11 -16.48 -0.76
N LEU A 92 15.05 -15.24 -0.26
CA LEU A 92 13.89 -14.75 0.47
C LEU A 92 12.78 -14.43 -0.53
N THR A 93 11.58 -14.94 -0.28
CA THR A 93 10.40 -14.74 -1.12
C THR A 93 9.27 -14.22 -0.27
N ILE A 94 8.49 -13.31 -0.85
CA ILE A 94 7.27 -12.80 -0.24
C ILE A 94 6.15 -13.04 -1.24
N LYS A 95 5.19 -13.90 -0.87
CA LYS A 95 4.01 -14.20 -1.67
C LYS A 95 2.81 -13.60 -0.99
N ALA A 96 2.27 -12.53 -1.55
CA ALA A 96 1.04 -11.90 -1.08
C ALA A 96 -0.03 -12.02 -2.18
N PRO A 97 -0.91 -13.04 -2.13
CA PRO A 97 -1.87 -13.31 -3.21
C PRO A 97 -2.87 -12.16 -3.41
N LYS A 98 -3.13 -11.38 -2.36
CA LYS A 98 -4.04 -10.24 -2.36
C LYS A 98 -3.36 -8.90 -2.65
N ALA A 99 -2.02 -8.86 -2.83
CA ALA A 99 -1.30 -7.61 -3.04
C ALA A 99 -1.80 -6.79 -4.24
N LYS A 100 -2.19 -7.49 -5.30
CA LYS A 100 -2.71 -6.89 -6.54
C LYS A 100 -4.24 -6.83 -6.61
N GLN A 101 -4.92 -7.37 -5.60
CA GLN A 101 -6.37 -7.34 -5.53
C GLN A 101 -6.81 -6.08 -4.79
N PRO A 102 -7.87 -5.38 -5.21
CA PRO A 102 -8.43 -4.29 -4.44
C PRO A 102 -8.75 -4.73 -3.00
N ALA A 103 -8.43 -3.89 -1.99
CA ALA A 103 -8.62 -4.24 -0.56
C ALA A 103 -10.07 -4.60 -0.20
N VAL A 104 -11.01 -4.08 -0.98
CA VAL A 104 -12.43 -4.40 -0.89
C VAL A 104 -12.80 -5.07 -2.20
N ALA A 105 -13.35 -6.28 -2.12
CA ALA A 105 -14.05 -6.87 -3.25
C ALA A 105 -15.25 -5.97 -3.54
N PHE A 106 -15.09 -5.11 -4.54
CA PHE A 106 -16.17 -4.29 -5.04
C PHE A 106 -17.06 -5.19 -5.89
N ASP A 107 -18.15 -5.68 -5.31
CA ASP A 107 -19.07 -6.61 -5.98
C ASP A 107 -20.07 -5.89 -6.89
N GLY A 108 -20.22 -4.58 -6.72
CA GLY A 108 -21.10 -3.75 -7.52
C GLY A 108 -20.50 -3.36 -8.88
N PRO A 109 -21.33 -3.30 -9.94
CA PRO A 109 -20.84 -3.01 -11.29
C PRO A 109 -20.26 -1.59 -11.42
N VAL A 110 -20.81 -0.62 -10.68
CA VAL A 110 -20.34 0.77 -10.70
C VAL A 110 -18.98 0.86 -10.02
N GLU A 111 -18.81 0.23 -8.86
CA GLU A 111 -17.55 0.22 -8.12
C GLU A 111 -16.42 -0.44 -8.90
N GLN A 112 -16.70 -1.56 -9.60
CA GLN A 112 -15.72 -2.19 -10.49
C GLN A 112 -15.31 -1.26 -11.62
N GLN A 113 -16.27 -0.57 -12.24
CA GLN A 113 -15.99 0.39 -13.30
C GLN A 113 -15.14 1.57 -12.79
N ILE A 114 -15.42 2.08 -11.58
CA ILE A 114 -14.60 3.12 -10.95
C ILE A 114 -13.16 2.62 -10.80
N VAL A 115 -12.97 1.44 -10.20
CA VAL A 115 -11.63 0.86 -9.96
C VAL A 115 -10.86 0.67 -11.27
N GLU A 116 -11.53 0.21 -12.32
CA GLU A 116 -10.92 0.02 -13.63
C GLU A 116 -10.44 1.35 -14.23
N ILE A 117 -11.27 2.40 -14.19
CA ILE A 117 -10.90 3.74 -14.70
C ILE A 117 -9.77 4.35 -13.86
N LEU A 118 -9.85 4.24 -12.53
CA LEU A 118 -8.80 4.71 -11.64
C LEU A 118 -7.46 4.04 -11.98
N THR A 119 -7.46 2.73 -12.23
CA THR A 119 -6.24 1.95 -12.47
C THR A 119 -5.69 2.14 -13.88
N SER A 120 -6.55 2.18 -14.90
CA SER A 120 -6.13 2.15 -16.32
C SER A 120 -5.95 3.54 -16.93
N GLU A 121 -6.67 4.57 -16.44
CA GLU A 121 -6.64 5.91 -17.03
C GLU A 121 -6.03 6.96 -16.10
N ILE A 122 -6.40 6.95 -14.81
CA ILE A 122 -6.02 8.03 -13.87
C ILE A 122 -4.65 7.78 -13.25
N ASN A 123 -4.45 6.62 -12.60
CA ASN A 123 -3.23 6.31 -11.87
C ASN A 123 -1.95 6.34 -12.72
N PRO A 124 -1.94 5.96 -14.02
CA PRO A 124 -0.74 6.13 -14.84
C PRO A 124 -0.26 7.59 -14.93
N GLY A 125 -1.18 8.55 -14.94
CA GLY A 125 -0.87 9.98 -14.91
C GLY A 125 -0.38 10.45 -13.55
N LEU A 126 -1.02 9.99 -12.47
CA LEU A 126 -0.62 10.34 -11.10
C LEU A 126 0.76 9.75 -10.73
N ALA A 127 1.03 8.52 -11.17
CA ALA A 127 2.27 7.81 -10.90
C ALA A 127 3.50 8.52 -11.47
N ALA A 128 3.34 9.27 -12.57
CA ALA A 128 4.41 10.12 -13.14
C ALA A 128 4.91 11.20 -12.14
N HIS A 129 4.07 11.56 -11.16
CA HIS A 129 4.38 12.49 -10.08
C HIS A 129 4.52 11.78 -8.72
N GLY A 130 4.66 10.46 -8.73
CA GLY A 130 4.78 9.62 -7.53
C GLY A 130 3.50 9.52 -6.72
N GLY A 131 2.35 9.91 -7.27
CA GLY A 131 1.06 9.89 -6.60
C GLY A 131 0.14 8.77 -7.09
N GLU A 132 -0.94 8.53 -6.34
CA GLU A 132 -1.96 7.54 -6.66
C GLU A 132 -3.32 7.91 -6.06
N VAL A 133 -4.39 7.29 -6.56
CA VAL A 133 -5.73 7.35 -5.98
C VAL A 133 -6.39 5.98 -6.01
N ARG A 134 -7.16 5.66 -4.97
CA ARG A 134 -7.92 4.41 -4.84
C ARG A 134 -9.35 4.66 -4.38
N LEU A 135 -10.27 3.80 -4.82
CA LEU A 135 -11.64 3.75 -4.29
C LEU A 135 -11.61 3.10 -2.91
N ILE A 136 -12.27 3.72 -1.94
CA ILE A 136 -12.50 3.17 -0.60
C ILE A 136 -13.89 2.54 -0.52
N ARG A 137 -14.90 3.24 -1.03
CA ARG A 137 -16.30 2.79 -1.05
C ARG A 137 -17.14 3.70 -1.95
N LEU A 138 -18.33 3.22 -2.30
CA LEU A 138 -19.37 4.00 -2.96
C LEU A 138 -20.50 4.28 -1.95
N GLU A 139 -20.84 5.55 -1.74
CA GLU A 139 -21.96 5.97 -0.87
C GLU A 139 -22.96 6.75 -1.71
N GLU A 140 -24.18 6.22 -1.92
CA GLU A 140 -25.25 6.96 -2.61
C GLU A 140 -24.80 7.64 -3.92
N GLU A 141 -24.09 6.88 -4.78
CA GLU A 141 -23.53 7.35 -6.06
C GLU A 141 -22.38 8.37 -5.94
N ILE A 142 -21.80 8.53 -4.73
CA ILE A 142 -20.60 9.31 -4.47
C ILE A 142 -19.41 8.38 -4.22
N ALA A 143 -18.39 8.47 -5.09
CA ALA A 143 -17.17 7.67 -4.94
C ALA A 143 -16.29 8.27 -3.83
N VAL A 144 -16.06 7.50 -2.77
CA VAL A 144 -15.15 7.90 -1.69
C VAL A 144 -13.74 7.45 -2.06
N LEU A 145 -12.87 8.40 -2.35
CA LEU A 145 -11.51 8.17 -2.83
C LEU A 145 -10.48 8.52 -1.77
N GLN A 146 -9.36 7.81 -1.81
CA GLN A 146 -8.17 8.13 -1.02
C GLN A 146 -6.99 8.31 -1.96
N PHE A 147 -6.39 9.50 -1.90
CA PHE A 147 -5.14 9.83 -2.57
C PHE A 147 -3.93 9.44 -1.71
N GLY A 148 -2.85 9.04 -2.37
CA GLY A 148 -1.61 8.58 -1.75
C GLY A 148 -0.36 9.06 -2.50
N GLY A 149 0.81 8.76 -1.93
CA GLY A 149 2.11 9.12 -2.51
C GLY A 149 2.33 10.63 -2.61
N GLY A 150 2.86 11.09 -3.74
CA GLY A 150 3.07 12.52 -4.04
C GLY A 150 1.78 13.35 -4.05
N CYS A 151 0.62 12.71 -4.22
CA CYS A 151 -0.69 13.36 -4.14
C CYS A 151 -1.15 13.67 -2.70
N GLN A 152 -0.54 13.05 -1.68
CA GLN A 152 -0.93 13.26 -0.27
C GLN A 152 -0.39 14.59 0.30
N GLY A 153 0.64 15.19 -0.29
CA GLY A 153 1.34 16.34 0.30
C GLY A 153 1.46 17.58 -0.58
N CYS A 154 0.75 17.64 -1.72
CA CYS A 154 0.97 18.68 -2.73
C CYS A 154 0.05 19.90 -2.55
N SER A 155 0.48 20.87 -1.74
CA SER A 155 -0.28 22.09 -1.41
C SER A 155 -0.64 23.03 -2.57
N ALA A 156 -0.21 22.74 -3.80
CA ALA A 156 -0.49 23.55 -4.99
C ALA A 156 -1.52 22.91 -5.95
N VAL A 157 -1.99 21.70 -5.65
CA VAL A 157 -2.67 20.82 -6.63
C VAL A 157 -3.96 20.17 -6.09
N ASP A 158 -4.29 20.36 -4.81
CA ASP A 158 -5.39 19.64 -4.13
C ASP A 158 -6.77 19.79 -4.80
N MET A 159 -7.11 20.98 -5.31
CA MET A 159 -8.42 21.20 -5.94
C MET A 159 -8.45 20.70 -7.39
N THR A 160 -7.44 21.02 -8.19
CA THR A 160 -7.44 20.70 -9.63
C THR A 160 -7.26 19.22 -9.91
N LEU A 161 -6.53 18.49 -9.06
CA LEU A 161 -6.37 17.05 -9.19
C LEU A 161 -7.68 16.33 -8.93
N LYS A 162 -8.32 16.67 -7.80
CA LYS A 162 -9.61 16.11 -7.42
C LYS A 162 -10.64 16.42 -8.51
N ASP A 163 -10.71 17.67 -8.98
CA ASP A 163 -11.64 18.08 -10.02
C ASP A 163 -11.41 17.31 -11.34
N GLY A 164 -10.14 17.04 -11.69
CA GLY A 164 -9.78 16.24 -12.86
C GLY A 164 -10.18 14.78 -12.74
N VAL A 165 -9.96 14.17 -11.58
CA VAL A 165 -10.40 12.79 -11.27
C VAL A 165 -11.93 12.70 -11.26
N GLU A 166 -12.61 13.64 -10.59
CA GLU A 166 -14.06 13.72 -10.50
C GLU A 166 -14.69 13.82 -11.88
N LYS A 167 -14.22 14.77 -12.69
CA LYS A 167 -14.71 14.96 -14.06
C LYS A 167 -14.52 13.70 -14.90
N THR A 168 -13.35 13.08 -14.84
CA THR A 168 -13.06 11.87 -15.62
C THR A 168 -13.99 10.72 -15.22
N LEU A 169 -14.21 10.52 -13.92
CA LEU A 169 -15.10 9.48 -13.43
C LEU A 169 -16.56 9.74 -13.80
N MET A 170 -17.07 10.97 -13.66
CA MET A 170 -18.44 11.33 -14.03
C MET A 170 -18.68 11.28 -15.55
N ASP A 171 -17.68 11.64 -16.37
CA ASP A 171 -17.76 11.55 -17.83
C ASP A 171 -17.86 10.08 -18.29
N ARG A 172 -17.22 9.16 -17.56
CA ARG A 172 -17.20 7.72 -17.87
C ARG A 172 -18.34 6.94 -17.23
N ILE A 173 -18.86 7.41 -16.11
CA ILE A 173 -19.89 6.75 -15.30
C ILE A 173 -21.03 7.76 -15.08
N PRO A 174 -22.05 7.77 -15.96
CA PRO A 174 -23.17 8.71 -15.86
C PRO A 174 -23.97 8.62 -14.56
N ASP A 175 -23.95 7.45 -13.92
CA ASP A 175 -24.66 7.19 -12.65
C ASP A 175 -23.89 7.75 -11.43
N LEU A 176 -22.65 8.22 -11.62
CA LEU A 176 -21.85 8.80 -10.55
C LEU A 176 -22.20 10.29 -10.37
N LYS A 177 -22.55 10.68 -9.14
CA LYS A 177 -22.93 12.06 -8.79
C LYS A 177 -21.77 12.94 -8.34
N GLY A 178 -20.62 12.34 -8.00
CA GLY A 178 -19.42 13.06 -7.61
C GLY A 178 -18.42 12.21 -6.84
N VAL A 179 -17.37 12.85 -6.35
CA VAL A 179 -16.32 12.20 -5.55
C VAL A 179 -16.06 12.91 -4.22
N ARG A 180 -15.77 12.13 -3.19
CA ARG A 180 -15.36 12.61 -1.87
C ARG A 180 -13.96 12.12 -1.55
N ASP A 181 -13.06 13.06 -1.28
CA ASP A 181 -11.71 12.76 -0.83
C ASP A 181 -11.69 12.60 0.70
N VAL A 182 -11.04 11.54 1.19
CA VAL A 182 -10.84 11.27 2.62
C VAL A 182 -9.37 11.31 3.04
N THR A 183 -8.47 11.77 2.18
CA THR A 183 -7.05 11.90 2.48
C THR A 183 -6.77 13.13 3.35
N ASP A 184 -5.91 12.95 4.35
CA ASP A 184 -5.34 14.05 5.12
C ASP A 184 -4.16 14.68 4.36
N HIS A 185 -4.45 15.77 3.65
CA HIS A 185 -3.47 16.52 2.84
C HIS A 185 -2.54 17.42 3.65
N SER A 186 -2.69 17.46 4.98
CA SER A 186 -1.78 18.22 5.83
C SER A 186 -0.40 17.55 5.98
N GLN A 187 -0.30 16.26 5.65
CA GLN A 187 0.92 15.45 5.82
C GLN A 187 1.83 15.50 4.58
N ARG A 188 2.91 16.29 4.66
CA ARG A 188 3.81 16.59 3.52
C ARG A 188 5.07 15.73 3.43
N GLU A 189 5.18 14.66 4.21
CA GLU A 189 6.41 13.84 4.29
C GLU A 189 6.81 13.20 2.95
N LYS A 190 5.82 12.99 2.05
CA LYS A 190 5.99 12.41 0.71
C LYS A 190 5.76 13.41 -0.45
N ALA A 191 5.68 14.71 -0.17
CA ALA A 191 5.43 15.72 -1.21
C ALA A 191 6.58 15.78 -2.23
N TYR A 192 6.25 15.74 -3.53
CA TYR A 192 7.23 15.72 -4.62
C TYR A 192 8.07 17.01 -4.73
N TYR A 193 7.50 18.16 -4.34
CA TYR A 193 8.21 19.43 -4.22
C TYR A 193 8.50 19.72 -2.74
N ARG A 194 9.79 19.81 -2.39
CA ARG A 194 10.27 20.40 -1.13
C ARG A 194 10.58 21.88 -1.33
#